data_AF-A0A7K8I9K0-F1
#
_entry.id   AF-A0A7K8I9K0-F1
#
_cell.length_a   1.000
_cell.length_b   1.000
_cell.length_c   1.000
_cell.angle_alpha   90.00
_cell.angle_beta   90.00
_cell.angle_gamma   90.00
#
_symmetry.space_group_name_H-M   'P 1'
#
loop_
_entity.id
_entity.type
_entity.pdbx_description
1 polymer ?
#
loop_
_entity_poly.entity_id
_entity_poly.type
_entity_poly.pdbx_seq_one_letter_code
_entity_poly.pdbx_strand_id
1 'polypeptide(L)'
;GAERCGALDGAPAVLLLRTRDLFSLPFPLTLPLVTSLSLQAAVRGWRFLLLPDAFPLARRSPLSPHGQWKARDALERQRRTLMEQFGVKLEVLPDGQRRWHGCAKDTPRCFGTVHAQTPQYLLAGRWTPPCCLRALRLTARHVVAELEAAGVRYWLEGGSLLGAVRLGDIIPWDYDVDLGLYREDVPKCRWLAAVATTGRPVEDPEGFLWEKAAEGEFFRVHFSRSNRLHVDLWPFYVRPGGVMTKDTWLGHRQDVEFPESLLVPLVPVAFAGGAARAPRDPRAFLELKFGPGVVENPEYPN
;
A
#
# COMPACT_ATOMS: atom_id res chain seq x y z
N GLY A 1 27.04 30.51 13.31
CA GLY A 1 26.46 29.64 14.35
C GLY A 1 26.30 28.27 13.75
N ALA A 2 26.65 27.20 14.46
CA ALA A 2 26.62 25.85 13.91
C ALA A 2 25.18 25.32 13.80
N GLU A 3 24.81 24.80 12.64
CA GLU A 3 23.47 24.28 12.36
C GLU A 3 23.44 22.77 12.58
N ARG A 4 22.34 22.23 13.12
CA ARG A 4 22.17 20.79 13.35
C ARG A 4 21.17 20.21 12.35
N CYS A 5 21.60 19.22 11.58
CA CYS A 5 20.82 18.62 10.52
C CYS A 5 20.55 17.13 10.81
N GLY A 6 19.43 16.59 10.32
CA GLY A 6 19.13 15.15 10.38
C GLY A 6 19.76 14.34 9.25
N ALA A 7 20.08 14.99 8.12
CA ALA A 7 20.65 14.38 6.93
C ALA A 7 21.39 15.45 6.11
N LEU A 8 22.17 15.00 5.13
CA LEU A 8 22.85 15.85 4.15
C LEU A 8 22.41 15.43 2.75
N ASP A 9 22.18 16.40 1.86
CA ASP A 9 21.73 16.14 0.50
C ASP A 9 22.73 16.63 -0.54
N GLY A 10 23.33 15.68 -1.27
CA GLY A 10 24.00 15.85 -2.57
C GLY A 10 25.26 16.74 -2.64
N ALA A 11 25.51 17.61 -1.67
CA ALA A 11 26.65 18.51 -1.69
C ALA A 11 27.95 17.77 -1.35
N PRO A 12 29.08 18.11 -2.00
CA PRO A 12 30.39 17.66 -1.57
C PRO A 12 30.61 18.07 -0.10
N ALA A 13 30.77 17.08 0.77
CA ALA A 13 30.94 17.31 2.20
C ALA A 13 32.13 16.51 2.71
N VAL A 14 32.87 17.10 3.65
CA VAL A 14 33.85 16.39 4.48
C VAL A 14 33.13 15.96 5.75
N LEU A 15 33.02 14.65 5.97
CA LEU A 15 32.39 14.08 7.15
C LEU A 15 33.45 13.63 8.14
N LEU A 16 33.48 14.28 9.30
CA LEU A 16 34.31 13.86 10.42
C LEU A 16 33.44 13.11 11.43
N LEU A 17 33.80 11.86 11.70
CA LEU A 17 33.19 11.04 12.73
C LEU A 17 34.22 10.15 13.41
N ARG A 18 33.94 9.71 14.64
CA ARG A 18 34.81 8.77 15.34
C ARG A 18 34.85 7.46 14.56
N THR A 19 36.04 6.89 14.37
CA THR A 19 36.23 5.62 13.66
C THR A 19 35.35 4.50 14.21
N ARG A 20 35.21 4.42 15.54
CA ARG A 20 34.33 3.44 16.20
C ARG A 20 32.85 3.61 15.84
N ASP A 21 32.40 4.85 15.65
CA ASP A 21 31.00 5.13 15.33
C ASP A 21 30.74 4.75 13.87
N LEU A 22 31.66 5.11 12.95
CA LEU A 22 31.56 4.74 11.53
C LEU A 22 31.42 3.23 11.37
N PHE A 23 32.35 2.47 11.95
CA PHE A 23 32.39 1.01 11.80
C PHE A 23 31.42 0.27 12.72
N SER A 24 30.62 0.98 13.53
CA SER A 24 29.44 0.42 14.21
C SER A 24 28.19 0.38 13.33
N LEU A 25 28.22 1.05 12.17
CA LEU A 25 27.14 1.03 11.19
C LEU A 25 27.18 -0.30 10.40
N PRO A 26 26.03 -0.90 10.05
CA PRO A 26 26.02 -2.13 9.24
C PRO A 26 26.60 -1.94 7.83
N PHE A 27 26.47 -0.73 7.27
CA PHE A 27 26.85 -0.41 5.89
C PHE A 27 27.70 0.87 5.84
N PRO A 28 28.90 0.88 6.44
CA PRO A 28 29.65 2.12 6.72
C PRO A 28 30.16 2.83 5.47
N LEU A 29 30.40 2.09 4.38
CA LEU A 29 31.03 2.60 3.15
C LEU A 29 30.17 2.41 1.90
N THR A 30 28.89 2.04 2.05
CA THR A 30 27.99 1.82 0.92
C THR A 30 27.72 3.12 0.17
N LEU A 31 27.77 3.06 -1.17
CA LEU A 31 27.52 4.20 -2.05
C LEU A 31 26.02 4.37 -2.39
N PRO A 32 25.53 5.61 -2.59
CA PRO A 32 26.23 6.88 -2.37
C PRO A 32 26.46 7.15 -0.88
N LEU A 33 27.72 7.44 -0.51
CA LEU A 33 28.18 7.43 0.89
C LEU A 33 27.37 8.36 1.78
N VAL A 34 27.16 9.61 1.35
CA VAL A 34 26.44 10.63 2.14
C VAL A 34 24.99 10.21 2.39
N THR A 35 24.31 9.67 1.38
CA THR A 35 22.93 9.17 1.50
C THR A 35 22.86 7.97 2.43
N SER A 36 23.74 6.99 2.25
CA SER A 36 23.82 5.78 3.08
C SER A 36 24.06 6.12 4.55
N LEU A 37 25.03 7.00 4.82
CA LEU A 37 25.35 7.45 6.17
C LEU A 37 24.20 8.24 6.79
N SER A 38 23.56 9.12 6.01
CA SER A 38 22.42 9.92 6.50
C SER A 38 21.25 9.03 6.93
N LEU A 39 20.91 8.00 6.14
CA LEU A 39 19.84 7.05 6.49
C LEU A 39 20.17 6.27 7.76
N GLN A 40 21.39 5.75 7.88
CA GLN A 40 21.81 4.96 9.05
C GLN A 40 21.94 5.82 10.32
N ALA A 41 22.39 7.07 10.18
CA ALA A 41 22.48 8.05 11.25
C ALA A 41 21.08 8.46 11.74
N ALA A 42 20.14 8.73 10.83
CA ALA A 42 18.77 9.10 11.17
C ALA A 42 18.06 8.01 11.98
N VAL A 43 18.21 6.74 11.59
CA VAL A 43 17.65 5.59 12.34
C VAL A 43 18.25 5.47 13.75
N ARG A 44 19.51 5.87 13.94
CA ARG A 44 20.19 5.91 15.25
C ARG A 44 19.92 7.19 16.04
N GLY A 45 19.13 8.12 15.51
CA GLY A 45 18.89 9.43 16.14
C GLY A 45 20.11 10.36 16.16
N TRP A 46 21.12 10.09 15.34
CA TRP A 46 22.31 10.95 15.24
C TRP A 46 21.99 12.24 14.51
N ARG A 47 22.77 13.29 14.79
CA ARG A 47 22.65 14.61 14.14
C ARG A 47 23.99 14.99 13.54
N PHE A 48 23.95 15.63 12.38
CA PHE A 48 25.11 16.23 11.74
C PHE A 48 25.24 17.68 12.19
N LEU A 49 26.45 18.10 12.56
CA LEU A 49 26.76 19.48 12.87
C LEU A 49 27.41 20.11 11.64
N LEU A 50 26.74 21.09 11.04
CA LEU A 50 27.30 21.86 9.93
C LEU A 50 28.22 22.95 10.49
N LEU A 51 29.51 22.83 10.16
CA LEU A 51 30.51 23.84 10.48
C LEU A 51 30.62 24.82 9.30
N PRO A 52 30.83 26.13 9.57
CA PRO A 52 30.95 27.15 8.53
C PRO A 52 32.27 27.10 7.75
N ASP A 53 33.01 25.99 7.83
CA ASP A 53 34.32 25.82 7.21
C ASP A 53 34.18 25.37 5.75
N ALA A 54 34.91 26.04 4.86
CA ALA A 54 34.99 25.66 3.46
C ALA A 54 36.29 24.87 3.22
N PHE A 55 36.16 23.67 2.65
CA PHE A 55 37.31 22.91 2.17
C PHE A 55 37.58 23.27 0.70
N PRO A 56 38.86 23.44 0.31
CA PRO A 56 39.19 23.71 -1.09
C PRO A 56 38.78 22.51 -1.95
N LEU A 57 37.94 22.74 -2.96
CA LEU A 57 37.68 21.72 -3.97
C LEU A 57 38.93 21.51 -4.83
N ALA A 58 39.34 20.26 -4.99
CA ALA A 58 40.34 19.91 -5.98
C ALA A 58 39.87 20.38 -7.38
N ARG A 59 40.70 21.13 -8.09
CA ARG A 59 40.42 21.57 -9.47
C ARG A 59 40.24 20.33 -10.34
N ARG A 60 39.00 20.04 -10.73
CA ARG A 60 38.67 19.03 -11.73
C ARG A 60 38.28 19.74 -13.02
N SER A 61 38.75 19.23 -14.15
CA SER A 61 38.29 19.71 -15.46
C SER A 61 36.77 19.57 -15.54
N PRO A 62 36.05 20.58 -16.05
CA PRO A 62 34.61 20.48 -16.24
C PRO A 62 34.30 19.25 -17.10
N LEU A 63 33.35 18.42 -16.64
CA LEU A 63 32.88 17.31 -17.44
C LEU A 63 32.14 17.86 -18.67
N SER A 64 32.33 17.22 -19.83
CA SER A 64 31.50 17.45 -21.00
C SER A 64 30.02 17.17 -20.68
N PRO A 65 29.05 17.70 -21.45
CA PRO A 65 27.63 17.41 -21.23
C PRO A 65 27.32 15.91 -21.15
N HIS A 66 27.95 15.10 -22.00
CA HIS A 66 27.87 13.64 -21.94
C HIS A 66 28.47 13.05 -20.66
N GLY A 67 29.61 13.57 -20.22
CA GLY A 67 30.23 13.17 -18.95
C GLY A 67 29.36 13.49 -17.74
N GLN A 68 28.71 14.66 -17.73
CA GLN A 68 27.76 15.05 -16.68
C GLN A 68 26.52 14.15 -16.69
N TRP A 69 26.00 13.81 -17.88
CA TRP A 69 24.91 12.85 -18.02
C TRP A 69 25.30 11.48 -17.46
N LYS A 70 26.45 10.91 -17.87
CA LYS A 70 26.95 9.62 -17.36
C LYS A 70 27.12 9.62 -15.85
N ALA A 71 27.66 10.69 -15.28
CA ALA A 71 27.85 10.80 -13.83
C ALA A 71 26.51 10.84 -13.07
N ARG A 72 25.53 11.61 -13.55
CA ARG A 72 24.18 11.66 -12.96
C ARG A 72 23.46 10.32 -13.04
N ASP A 73 23.52 9.68 -14.19
CA ASP A 73 22.93 8.37 -14.44
C ASP A 73 23.57 7.26 -13.58
N ALA A 74 24.89 7.28 -13.39
CA ALA A 74 25.58 6.38 -12.46
C ALA A 74 25.16 6.62 -11.00
N LEU A 75 25.03 7.88 -10.57
CA LEU A 75 24.58 8.24 -9.22
C LEU A 75 23.15 7.78 -8.97
N GLU A 76 22.26 7.95 -9.94
CA GLU A 76 20.87 7.52 -9.84
C GLU A 76 20.75 6.00 -9.74
N ARG A 77 21.55 5.24 -10.51
CA ARG A 77 21.65 3.78 -10.35
C ARG A 77 22.12 3.39 -8.96
N GLN A 78 23.20 3.99 -8.47
CA GLN A 78 23.71 3.71 -7.12
C GLN A 78 22.67 4.04 -6.06
N ARG A 79 21.95 5.16 -6.19
CA ARG A 79 20.87 5.54 -5.27
C ARG A 79 19.77 4.48 -5.28
N ARG A 80 19.32 4.03 -6.45
CA ARG A 80 18.29 2.98 -6.57
C ARG A 80 18.71 1.70 -5.86
N THR A 81 19.93 1.22 -6.10
CA THR A 81 20.49 0.05 -5.43
C THR A 81 20.55 0.23 -3.91
N LEU A 82 20.96 1.41 -3.43
CA LEU A 82 20.98 1.72 -2.00
C LEU A 82 19.57 1.67 -1.38
N MET A 83 18.58 2.28 -2.02
CA MET A 83 17.20 2.31 -1.51
C MET A 83 16.60 0.90 -1.47
N GLU A 84 16.85 0.10 -2.51
CA GLU A 84 16.46 -1.31 -2.54
C GLU A 84 17.10 -2.10 -1.40
N GLN A 85 18.43 -1.98 -1.22
CA GLN A 85 19.18 -2.67 -0.16
C GLN A 85 18.68 -2.30 1.24
N PHE A 86 18.33 -1.04 1.48
CA PHE A 86 17.85 -0.58 2.79
C PHE A 86 16.34 -0.82 2.99
N GLY A 87 15.65 -1.28 1.94
CA GLY A 87 14.20 -1.45 1.93
C GLY A 87 13.45 -0.13 2.04
N VAL A 88 14.04 0.98 1.56
CA VAL A 88 13.37 2.26 1.39
C VAL A 88 12.52 2.18 0.13
N LYS A 89 11.20 2.37 0.27
CA LYS A 89 10.24 2.21 -0.85
C LYS A 89 9.71 3.53 -1.40
N LEU A 90 9.88 4.62 -0.65
CA LEU A 90 9.41 5.95 -0.98
C LEU A 90 10.36 6.99 -0.39
N GLU A 91 10.79 7.93 -1.22
CA GLU A 91 11.42 9.18 -0.79
C GLU A 91 10.45 10.34 -1.05
N VAL A 92 10.30 11.23 -0.07
CA VAL A 92 9.57 12.49 -0.22
C VAL A 92 10.61 13.61 -0.21
N LEU A 93 10.71 14.32 -1.32
CA LEU A 93 11.69 15.39 -1.52
C LEU A 93 11.21 16.72 -0.89
N PRO A 94 12.10 17.69 -0.66
CA PRO A 94 11.75 18.98 -0.06
C PRO A 94 10.66 19.76 -0.80
N ASP A 95 10.57 19.58 -2.12
CA ASP A 95 9.54 20.18 -2.97
C ASP A 95 8.21 19.38 -3.00
N GLY A 96 8.11 18.33 -2.19
CA GLY A 96 6.96 17.43 -2.12
C GLY A 96 6.94 16.34 -3.19
N GLN A 97 7.89 16.31 -4.13
CA GLN A 97 7.98 15.25 -5.12
C GLN A 97 8.24 13.90 -4.46
N ARG A 98 7.69 12.84 -5.05
CA ARG A 98 7.79 11.47 -4.54
C ARG A 98 8.63 10.61 -5.49
N ARG A 99 9.69 9.99 -4.97
CA ARG A 99 10.46 8.98 -5.71
C ARG A 99 10.15 7.58 -5.17
N TRP A 100 9.71 6.69 -6.05
CA TRP A 100 9.29 5.33 -5.70
C TRP A 100 10.38 4.32 -6.02
N HIS A 101 10.63 3.42 -5.07
CA HIS A 101 11.63 2.33 -5.17
C HIS A 101 10.99 0.95 -4.87
N GLY A 102 9.69 0.85 -5.14
CA GLY A 102 8.87 -0.32 -4.86
C GLY A 102 8.17 -0.84 -6.11
N CYS A 103 7.11 -1.62 -5.91
CA CYS A 103 6.37 -2.21 -7.01
C CYS A 103 5.60 -1.15 -7.83
N ALA A 104 5.40 -1.47 -9.11
CA ALA A 104 4.59 -0.74 -10.06
C ALA A 104 3.62 -1.69 -10.79
N LYS A 105 2.91 -1.20 -11.80
CA LYS A 105 1.88 -1.97 -12.53
C LYS A 105 2.50 -3.07 -13.39
N ASP A 106 3.74 -2.89 -13.84
CA ASP A 106 4.51 -3.82 -14.65
C ASP A 106 5.41 -4.76 -13.84
N THR A 107 5.48 -4.61 -12.51
CA THR A 107 6.30 -5.46 -11.63
C THR A 107 5.44 -6.31 -10.70
N PRO A 108 5.98 -7.43 -10.16
CA PRO A 108 5.37 -8.09 -9.01
C PRO A 108 5.19 -7.16 -7.81
N ARG A 109 4.25 -7.50 -6.92
CA ARG A 109 4.09 -6.85 -5.62
C ARG A 109 5.30 -7.12 -4.72
N CYS A 110 5.53 -6.28 -3.72
CA CYS A 110 6.76 -6.34 -2.91
C CYS A 110 6.88 -7.54 -1.95
N PHE A 111 5.82 -8.34 -1.75
CA PHE A 111 5.83 -9.51 -0.90
C PHE A 111 5.25 -10.71 -1.64
N GLY A 112 5.76 -11.91 -1.32
CA GLY A 112 5.35 -13.15 -1.98
C GLY A 112 3.93 -13.60 -1.63
N THR A 113 3.69 -14.90 -1.75
CA THR A 113 2.44 -15.53 -1.30
C THR A 113 2.29 -15.34 0.21
N VAL A 114 1.09 -14.97 0.65
CA VAL A 114 0.77 -14.84 2.07
C VAL A 114 0.47 -16.23 2.61
N HIS A 115 1.15 -16.63 3.67
CA HIS A 115 0.95 -17.91 4.34
C HIS A 115 0.33 -17.67 5.71
N ALA A 116 -0.72 -18.42 6.05
CA ALA A 116 -1.43 -18.28 7.34
C ALA A 116 -1.76 -16.81 7.69
N GLN A 117 -2.26 -16.06 6.70
CA GLN A 117 -2.63 -14.64 6.84
C GLN A 117 -1.50 -13.70 7.30
N THR A 118 -0.25 -14.14 7.22
CA THR A 118 0.91 -13.37 7.70
C THR A 118 1.85 -13.03 6.53
N PRO A 119 1.80 -11.80 6.00
CA PRO A 119 2.75 -11.35 4.98
C PRO A 119 4.19 -11.26 5.51
N GLN A 120 5.16 -11.48 4.61
CA GLN A 120 6.60 -11.46 4.94
C GLN A 120 7.08 -10.16 5.60
N TYR A 121 6.46 -9.01 5.28
CA TYR A 121 6.88 -7.73 5.86
C TYR A 121 6.61 -7.66 7.37
N LEU A 122 5.60 -8.36 7.89
CA LEU A 122 5.32 -8.45 9.33
C LEU A 122 6.43 -9.22 10.05
N LEU A 123 6.85 -10.36 9.48
CA LEU A 123 7.98 -11.14 9.98
C LEU A 123 9.29 -10.33 9.97
N ALA A 124 9.39 -9.30 9.12
CA ALA A 124 10.52 -8.38 9.07
C ALA A 124 10.39 -7.17 10.03
N GLY A 125 9.37 -7.15 10.90
CA GLY A 125 9.08 -6.04 11.81
C GLY A 125 8.68 -4.75 11.09
N ARG A 126 8.05 -4.87 9.91
CA ARG A 126 7.64 -3.75 9.05
C ARG A 126 6.15 -3.83 8.78
N TRP A 127 5.59 -2.71 8.34
CA TRP A 127 4.23 -2.64 7.78
C TRP A 127 4.25 -2.72 6.26
N THR A 128 3.05 -2.67 5.66
CA THR A 128 2.86 -2.83 4.23
C THR A 128 3.68 -1.79 3.45
N PRO A 129 4.44 -2.21 2.43
CA PRO A 129 5.20 -1.28 1.61
C PRO A 129 4.31 -0.17 1.04
N PRO A 130 4.71 1.11 1.11
CA PRO A 130 3.87 2.23 0.69
C PRO A 130 3.50 2.18 -0.79
N CYS A 131 4.33 1.56 -1.64
CA CYS A 131 4.03 1.30 -3.03
C CYS A 131 2.87 0.31 -3.21
N CYS A 132 2.77 -0.70 -2.33
CA CYS A 132 1.68 -1.65 -2.31
C CYS A 132 0.38 -0.97 -1.86
N LEU A 133 0.42 -0.18 -0.77
CA LEU A 133 -0.74 0.61 -0.33
C LEU A 133 -1.19 1.59 -1.42
N ARG A 134 -0.27 2.23 -2.15
CA ARG A 134 -0.63 3.06 -3.30
C ARG A 134 -1.37 2.26 -4.38
N ALA A 135 -0.87 1.08 -4.73
CA ALA A 135 -1.52 0.22 -5.72
C ALA A 135 -2.91 -0.24 -5.24
N LEU A 136 -3.07 -0.64 -3.97
CA LEU A 136 -4.37 -0.99 -3.40
C LEU A 136 -5.36 0.18 -3.45
N ARG A 137 -4.95 1.39 -3.08
CA ARG A 137 -5.79 2.60 -3.21
C ARG A 137 -6.19 2.89 -4.66
N LEU A 138 -5.30 2.64 -5.62
CA LEU A 138 -5.61 2.80 -7.04
C LEU A 138 -6.63 1.77 -7.51
N THR A 139 -6.43 0.49 -7.18
CA THR A 139 -7.36 -0.59 -7.51
C THR A 139 -8.72 -0.39 -6.85
N ALA A 140 -8.76 -0.03 -5.56
CA ALA A 140 -10.01 0.23 -4.84
C ALA A 140 -10.83 1.34 -5.50
N ARG A 141 -10.19 2.48 -5.85
CA ARG A 141 -10.88 3.59 -6.53
C ARG A 141 -11.37 3.20 -7.92
N HIS A 142 -10.58 2.42 -8.66
CA HIS A 142 -10.99 1.91 -9.98
C HIS A 142 -12.22 1.01 -9.87
N VAL A 143 -12.17 0.01 -8.99
CA VAL A 143 -13.27 -0.93 -8.77
C VAL A 143 -14.53 -0.21 -8.31
N VAL A 144 -14.41 0.70 -7.34
CA VAL A 144 -15.54 1.54 -6.89
C VAL A 144 -16.15 2.31 -8.06
N ALA A 145 -15.35 2.96 -8.90
CA ALA A 145 -15.84 3.72 -10.04
C ALA A 145 -16.60 2.82 -11.04
N GLU A 146 -16.09 1.63 -11.35
CA GLU A 146 -16.75 0.67 -12.25
C GLU A 146 -18.06 0.13 -11.66
N LEU A 147 -18.10 -0.15 -10.34
CA LEU A 147 -19.32 -0.58 -9.66
C LEU A 147 -20.39 0.51 -9.62
N GLU A 148 -20.00 1.76 -9.32
CA GLU A 148 -20.91 2.89 -9.29
C GLU A 148 -21.46 3.23 -10.69
N ALA A 149 -20.60 3.24 -11.71
CA ALA A 149 -21.01 3.47 -13.09
C ALA A 149 -22.00 2.40 -13.60
N ALA A 150 -21.87 1.17 -13.12
CA ALA A 150 -22.77 0.06 -13.45
C ALA A 150 -24.05 0.03 -12.59
N GLY A 151 -24.18 0.87 -11.56
CA GLY A 151 -25.31 0.82 -10.63
C GLY A 151 -25.34 -0.45 -9.77
N VAL A 152 -24.16 -0.97 -9.42
CA VAL A 152 -23.99 -2.09 -8.49
C VAL A 152 -24.01 -1.57 -7.05
N ARG A 153 -24.89 -2.12 -6.21
CA ARG A 153 -24.88 -1.84 -4.77
C ARG A 153 -23.71 -2.58 -4.12
N TYR A 154 -22.80 -1.82 -3.54
CA TYR A 154 -21.62 -2.32 -2.83
C TYR A 154 -21.42 -1.59 -1.50
N TRP A 155 -20.61 -2.14 -0.60
CA TRP A 155 -20.15 -1.51 0.62
C TRP A 155 -18.73 -1.95 0.95
N LEU A 156 -17.98 -1.13 1.67
CA LEU A 156 -16.72 -1.55 2.29
C LEU A 156 -17.01 -2.64 3.32
N GLU A 157 -16.20 -3.70 3.29
CA GLU A 157 -16.34 -4.86 4.14
C GLU A 157 -15.06 -5.10 4.97
N GLY A 158 -15.17 -5.89 6.04
CA GLY A 158 -14.01 -6.39 6.78
C GLY A 158 -13.01 -5.31 7.23
N GLY A 159 -11.72 -5.57 6.98
CA GLY A 159 -10.61 -4.68 7.34
C GLY A 159 -10.66 -3.33 6.62
N SER A 160 -11.24 -3.29 5.42
CA SER A 160 -11.40 -2.07 4.64
C SER A 160 -12.41 -1.11 5.25
N LEU A 161 -13.54 -1.63 5.72
CA LEU A 161 -14.51 -0.83 6.48
C LEU A 161 -13.92 -0.33 7.80
N LEU A 162 -13.18 -1.20 8.50
CA LEU A 162 -12.51 -0.83 9.75
C LEU A 162 -11.49 0.30 9.53
N GLY A 163 -10.68 0.19 8.48
CA GLY A 163 -9.75 1.24 8.07
C GLY A 163 -10.45 2.55 7.74
N ALA A 164 -11.53 2.51 6.95
CA ALA A 164 -12.31 3.70 6.61
C ALA A 164 -12.84 4.43 7.85
N VAL A 165 -13.43 3.70 8.80
CA VAL A 165 -13.98 4.29 10.04
C VAL A 165 -12.88 4.83 10.95
N ARG A 166 -11.74 4.14 11.04
CA ARG A 166 -10.67 4.50 11.98
C ARG A 166 -9.75 5.62 11.47
N LEU A 167 -9.39 5.59 10.18
CA LEU A 167 -8.36 6.48 9.62
C LEU A 167 -8.68 7.02 8.22
N GLY A 168 -9.85 6.69 7.65
CA GLY A 168 -10.22 7.12 6.29
C GLY A 168 -9.37 6.50 5.18
N ASP A 169 -8.66 5.42 5.46
CA ASP A 169 -7.72 4.77 4.54
C ASP A 169 -7.54 3.28 4.91
N ILE A 170 -6.75 2.57 4.11
CA ILE A 170 -6.36 1.17 4.35
C ILE A 170 -5.54 1.07 5.64
N ILE A 171 -5.81 0.06 6.47
CA ILE A 171 -5.01 -0.21 7.68
C ILE A 171 -3.54 -0.40 7.25
N PRO A 172 -2.55 0.28 7.87
CA PRO A 172 -1.19 0.35 7.34
C PRO A 172 -0.44 -0.99 7.19
N TRP A 173 -0.91 -2.04 7.86
CA TRP A 173 -0.36 -3.40 7.81
C TRP A 173 -1.21 -4.39 7.01
N ASP A 174 -2.35 -3.95 6.46
CA ASP A 174 -3.20 -4.77 5.58
C ASP A 174 -2.61 -4.90 4.17
N TYR A 175 -3.05 -5.93 3.44
CA TYR A 175 -2.48 -6.29 2.14
C TYR A 175 -3.47 -6.37 0.98
N ASP A 176 -4.77 -6.22 1.25
CA ASP A 176 -5.87 -6.25 0.28
C ASP A 176 -6.95 -5.22 0.65
N VAL A 177 -8.04 -5.24 -0.11
CA VAL A 177 -9.23 -4.42 0.12
C VAL A 177 -10.46 -5.31 -0.09
N ASP A 178 -11.46 -5.20 0.77
CA ASP A 178 -12.68 -6.00 0.71
C ASP A 178 -13.91 -5.13 0.46
N LEU A 179 -14.71 -5.51 -0.52
CA LEU A 179 -16.04 -4.94 -0.77
C LEU A 179 -17.10 -6.04 -0.76
N GLY A 180 -18.19 -5.82 -0.04
CA GLY A 180 -19.41 -6.61 -0.20
C GLY A 180 -20.27 -6.03 -1.32
N LEU A 181 -21.02 -6.88 -2.03
CA LEU A 181 -21.96 -6.45 -3.07
C LEU A 181 -23.19 -7.34 -3.12
N TYR A 182 -24.30 -6.83 -3.66
CA TYR A 182 -25.49 -7.65 -3.94
C TYR A 182 -25.23 -8.59 -5.11
N ARG A 183 -25.39 -9.90 -4.91
CA ARG A 183 -25.15 -10.94 -5.92
C ARG A 183 -26.01 -10.75 -7.17
N GLU A 184 -27.25 -10.31 -7.00
CA GLU A 184 -28.17 -9.98 -8.10
C GLU A 184 -27.69 -8.81 -8.97
N ASP A 185 -26.78 -7.98 -8.48
CA ASP A 185 -26.21 -6.85 -9.23
C ASP A 185 -24.94 -7.24 -10.01
N VAL A 186 -24.36 -8.43 -9.80
CA VAL A 186 -23.17 -8.91 -10.54
C VAL A 186 -23.30 -8.75 -12.06
N PRO A 187 -24.44 -9.09 -12.70
CA PRO A 187 -24.60 -8.95 -14.15
C PRO A 187 -24.60 -7.50 -14.66
N LYS A 188 -24.78 -6.49 -13.78
CA LYS A 188 -24.81 -5.08 -14.19
C LYS A 188 -23.43 -4.56 -14.58
N CYS A 189 -22.38 -5.05 -13.91
CA CYS A 189 -21.01 -4.69 -14.25
C CYS A 189 -20.49 -5.62 -15.36
N ARG A 190 -20.13 -5.04 -16.52
CA ARG A 190 -19.67 -5.81 -17.69
C ARG A 190 -18.47 -6.72 -17.39
N TRP A 191 -17.56 -6.30 -16.52
CA TRP A 191 -16.36 -7.07 -16.18
C TRP A 191 -16.71 -8.28 -15.33
N LEU A 192 -17.54 -8.08 -14.29
CA LEU A 192 -18.04 -9.16 -13.45
C LEU A 192 -18.91 -10.13 -14.25
N ALA A 193 -19.79 -9.63 -15.11
CA ALA A 193 -20.63 -10.45 -16.00
C ALA A 193 -19.79 -11.30 -16.96
N ALA A 194 -18.73 -10.72 -17.56
CA ALA A 194 -17.83 -11.44 -18.46
C ALA A 194 -17.07 -12.56 -17.73
N VAL A 195 -16.53 -12.26 -16.54
CA VAL A 195 -15.85 -13.26 -15.70
C VAL A 195 -16.82 -14.36 -15.26
N ALA A 196 -18.03 -14.00 -14.81
CA ALA A 196 -19.04 -14.94 -14.36
C ALA A 196 -19.52 -15.89 -15.48
N THR A 197 -19.63 -15.37 -16.71
CA THR A 197 -20.11 -16.14 -17.88
C THR A 197 -19.02 -17.04 -18.45
N THR A 198 -17.79 -16.52 -18.57
CA THR A 198 -16.69 -17.25 -19.24
C THR A 198 -15.89 -18.12 -18.28
N GLY A 199 -15.93 -17.83 -16.97
CA GLY A 199 -15.05 -18.42 -15.97
C GLY A 199 -13.56 -18.08 -16.17
N ARG A 200 -13.23 -17.11 -17.03
CA ARG A 200 -11.86 -16.74 -17.37
C ARG A 200 -11.52 -15.34 -16.87
N PRO A 201 -10.26 -15.07 -16.50
CA PRO A 201 -9.81 -13.72 -16.18
C PRO A 201 -9.98 -12.77 -17.37
N VAL A 202 -10.46 -11.55 -17.11
CA VAL A 202 -10.64 -10.47 -18.08
C VAL A 202 -9.80 -9.28 -17.66
N GLU A 203 -9.04 -8.73 -18.60
CA GLU A 203 -8.27 -7.51 -18.39
C GLU A 203 -9.02 -6.33 -19.00
N ASP A 204 -9.25 -5.28 -18.20
CA ASP A 204 -9.90 -4.07 -18.69
C ASP A 204 -8.91 -3.14 -19.42
N PRO A 205 -9.40 -2.09 -20.12
CA PRO A 205 -8.55 -1.18 -20.88
C PRO A 205 -7.49 -0.44 -20.05
N GLU A 206 -7.68 -0.32 -18.73
CA GLU A 206 -6.71 0.30 -17.84
C GLU A 206 -5.66 -0.71 -17.33
N GLY A 207 -5.81 -1.99 -17.63
CA GLY A 207 -4.89 -3.07 -17.29
C GLY A 207 -5.13 -3.68 -15.91
N PHE A 208 -6.32 -3.50 -15.31
CA PHE A 208 -6.72 -4.26 -14.12
C PHE A 208 -7.28 -5.61 -14.54
N LEU A 209 -6.96 -6.66 -13.77
CA LEU A 209 -7.32 -8.03 -14.10
C LEU A 209 -8.43 -8.51 -13.16
N TRP A 210 -9.60 -8.74 -13.73
CA TRP A 210 -10.81 -9.24 -13.07
C TRP A 210 -10.86 -10.75 -13.21
N GLU A 211 -11.04 -11.48 -12.12
CA GLU A 211 -11.16 -12.94 -12.13
C GLU A 211 -12.12 -13.45 -11.05
N LYS A 212 -12.58 -14.70 -11.22
CA LYS A 212 -13.31 -15.41 -10.17
C LYS A 212 -12.27 -16.11 -9.30
N ALA A 213 -12.38 -15.97 -7.98
CA ALA A 213 -11.47 -16.63 -7.06
C ALA A 213 -11.61 -18.15 -7.16
N ALA A 214 -10.50 -18.88 -6.98
CA ALA A 214 -10.50 -20.33 -7.00
C ALA A 214 -10.92 -20.91 -5.63
N GLU A 215 -10.72 -20.13 -4.58
CA GLU A 215 -10.88 -20.53 -3.17
C GLU A 215 -12.32 -20.33 -2.65
N GLY A 216 -13.21 -19.70 -3.43
CA GLY A 216 -14.59 -19.46 -3.02
C GLY A 216 -15.43 -18.74 -4.08
N GLU A 217 -16.68 -18.46 -3.74
CA GLU A 217 -17.65 -17.81 -4.65
C GLU A 217 -17.57 -16.28 -4.58
N PHE A 218 -16.37 -15.73 -4.82
CA PHE A 218 -16.12 -14.29 -4.85
C PHE A 218 -15.27 -13.89 -6.07
N PHE A 219 -15.23 -12.59 -6.37
CA PHE A 219 -14.42 -12.05 -7.46
C PHE A 219 -13.19 -11.35 -6.89
N ARG A 220 -12.12 -11.33 -7.67
CA ARG A 220 -10.86 -10.67 -7.31
C ARG A 220 -10.43 -9.77 -8.46
N VAL A 221 -10.09 -8.53 -8.13
CA VAL A 221 -9.59 -7.55 -9.09
C VAL A 221 -8.16 -7.20 -8.75
N HIS A 222 -7.22 -7.62 -9.59
CA HIS A 222 -5.80 -7.37 -9.39
C HIS A 222 -5.37 -6.04 -10.01
N PHE A 223 -4.36 -5.41 -9.40
CA PHE A 223 -3.74 -4.20 -9.90
C PHE A 223 -3.21 -4.36 -11.33
N SER A 224 -2.67 -5.54 -11.67
CA SER A 224 -2.40 -5.98 -13.03
C SER A 224 -2.15 -7.49 -13.10
N ARG A 225 -1.87 -8.01 -14.30
CA ARG A 225 -1.33 -9.37 -14.49
C ARG A 225 -0.06 -9.65 -13.69
N SER A 226 0.88 -8.71 -13.71
CA SER A 226 2.16 -8.85 -13.02
C SER A 226 2.02 -8.58 -11.52
N ASN A 227 1.15 -7.66 -11.13
CA ASN A 227 1.01 -7.20 -9.75
C ASN A 227 -0.30 -7.68 -9.14
N ARG A 228 -0.20 -8.72 -8.30
CA ARG A 228 -1.34 -9.43 -7.72
C ARG A 228 -1.88 -8.81 -6.42
N LEU A 229 -1.57 -7.56 -6.10
CA LEU A 229 -2.34 -6.78 -5.12
C LEU A 229 -3.77 -6.64 -5.61
N HIS A 230 -4.77 -6.73 -4.73
CA HIS A 230 -6.14 -6.92 -5.17
C HIS A 230 -7.19 -6.28 -4.28
N VAL A 231 -8.38 -6.16 -4.86
CA VAL A 231 -9.65 -5.93 -4.19
C VAL A 231 -10.48 -7.20 -4.32
N ASP A 232 -10.96 -7.74 -3.20
CA ASP A 232 -11.90 -8.87 -3.15
C ASP A 232 -13.35 -8.35 -3.08
N LEU A 233 -14.20 -8.98 -3.87
CA LEU A 233 -15.59 -8.61 -4.09
C LEU A 233 -16.49 -9.78 -3.68
N TRP A 234 -17.16 -9.63 -2.55
CA TRP A 234 -17.95 -10.65 -1.86
C TRP A 234 -19.44 -10.53 -2.23
N PRO A 235 -19.99 -11.42 -3.08
CA PRO A 235 -21.40 -11.36 -3.47
C PRO A 235 -22.28 -11.97 -2.38
N PHE A 236 -23.16 -11.17 -1.79
CA PHE A 236 -24.17 -11.59 -0.83
C PHE A 236 -25.57 -11.62 -1.44
N TYR A 237 -26.44 -12.47 -0.93
CA TYR A 237 -27.86 -12.47 -1.27
C TYR A 237 -28.72 -12.50 -0.01
N VAL A 238 -29.95 -12.00 -0.13
CA VAL A 238 -30.92 -11.93 0.96
C VAL A 238 -31.70 -13.23 1.01
N ARG A 239 -31.72 -13.91 2.17
CA ARG A 239 -32.65 -15.02 2.41
C ARG A 239 -33.97 -14.54 3.01
N PRO A 240 -35.04 -15.37 2.95
CA PRO A 240 -36.27 -15.10 3.67
C PRO A 240 -35.97 -14.76 5.14
N GLY A 241 -36.51 -13.63 5.61
CA GLY A 241 -36.19 -13.07 6.93
C GLY A 241 -35.19 -11.91 6.92
N GLY A 242 -34.68 -11.49 5.75
CA GLY A 242 -33.85 -10.28 5.62
C GLY A 242 -32.41 -10.45 6.09
N VAL A 243 -31.88 -11.68 6.02
CA VAL A 243 -30.49 -11.99 6.39
C VAL A 243 -29.63 -12.06 5.13
N MET A 244 -28.55 -11.28 5.11
CA MET A 244 -27.51 -11.32 4.10
C MET A 244 -26.60 -12.53 4.33
N THR A 245 -26.39 -13.32 3.30
CA THR A 245 -25.59 -14.55 3.34
C THR A 245 -24.83 -14.77 2.03
N LYS A 246 -23.93 -15.74 2.03
CA LYS A 246 -23.20 -16.25 0.86
C LYS A 246 -23.00 -17.76 1.00
N ASP A 247 -22.61 -18.40 -0.11
CA ASP A 247 -22.52 -19.86 -0.18
C ASP A 247 -21.19 -20.43 0.35
N THR A 248 -20.15 -19.58 0.47
CA THR A 248 -18.79 -20.00 0.90
C THR A 248 -18.22 -19.06 1.97
N TRP A 249 -17.67 -19.63 3.03
CA TRP A 249 -17.10 -18.90 4.18
C TRP A 249 -15.65 -19.31 4.40
N LEU A 250 -14.77 -18.34 4.73
CA LEU A 250 -13.33 -18.56 4.89
C LEU A 250 -12.89 -18.82 6.35
N GLY A 251 -13.85 -18.95 7.27
CA GLY A 251 -13.57 -19.28 8.67
C GLY A 251 -12.95 -18.14 9.49
N HIS A 252 -12.90 -16.92 8.95
CA HIS A 252 -12.53 -15.72 9.72
C HIS A 252 -13.69 -15.28 10.62
N ARG A 253 -13.38 -14.75 11.81
CA ARG A 253 -14.39 -14.32 12.80
C ARG A 253 -15.41 -13.33 12.22
N GLN A 254 -14.94 -12.43 11.35
CA GLN A 254 -15.73 -11.39 10.70
C GLN A 254 -16.57 -11.88 9.51
N ASP A 255 -16.28 -13.10 9.01
CA ASP A 255 -16.96 -13.69 7.88
C ASP A 255 -18.24 -14.39 8.35
N VAL A 256 -19.22 -13.55 8.71
CA VAL A 256 -20.53 -13.96 9.27
C VAL A 256 -21.68 -13.29 8.53
N GLU A 257 -22.84 -13.94 8.59
CA GLU A 257 -24.13 -13.39 8.15
C GLU A 257 -24.52 -12.16 8.97
N PHE A 258 -25.34 -11.29 8.38
CA PHE A 258 -25.80 -10.08 9.04
C PHE A 258 -27.17 -9.63 8.51
N PRO A 259 -27.95 -8.83 9.26
CA PRO A 259 -29.23 -8.31 8.80
C PRO A 259 -29.07 -7.32 7.63
N GLU A 260 -29.86 -7.47 6.58
CA GLU A 260 -29.90 -6.54 5.43
C GLU A 260 -30.25 -5.11 5.85
N SER A 261 -31.03 -4.95 6.93
CA SER A 261 -31.39 -3.64 7.49
C SER A 261 -30.17 -2.76 7.85
N LEU A 262 -28.99 -3.37 8.07
CA LEU A 262 -27.74 -2.63 8.27
C LEU A 262 -27.21 -1.98 6.98
N LEU A 263 -27.64 -2.42 5.80
CA LEU A 263 -27.23 -1.86 4.51
C LEU A 263 -28.20 -0.82 3.95
N VAL A 264 -29.42 -0.71 4.47
CA VAL A 264 -30.46 0.14 3.88
C VAL A 264 -30.69 1.35 4.77
N PRO A 265 -30.38 2.60 4.35
CA PRO A 265 -29.58 2.94 3.19
C PRO A 265 -28.08 2.80 3.49
N LEU A 266 -27.31 2.61 2.42
CA LEU A 266 -25.86 2.74 2.46
C LEU A 266 -25.50 4.22 2.64
N VAL A 267 -24.44 4.49 3.40
CA VAL A 267 -23.96 5.85 3.67
C VAL A 267 -22.61 6.10 3.00
N PRO A 268 -22.31 7.34 2.57
CA PRO A 268 -20.99 7.67 2.05
C PRO A 268 -19.94 7.65 3.18
N VAL A 269 -18.73 7.20 2.87
CA VAL A 269 -17.58 7.24 3.78
C VAL A 269 -16.30 7.59 3.00
N ALA A 270 -15.36 8.29 3.65
CA ALA A 270 -14.05 8.55 3.07
C ALA A 270 -13.18 7.28 3.17
N PHE A 271 -12.57 6.88 2.05
CA PHE A 271 -11.67 5.74 2.01
C PHE A 271 -10.67 5.87 0.87
N ALA A 272 -9.40 5.53 1.11
CA ALA A 272 -8.35 5.46 0.09
C ALA A 272 -8.17 6.77 -0.73
N GLY A 273 -8.48 7.93 -0.12
CA GLY A 273 -8.42 9.23 -0.79
C GLY A 273 -9.57 9.51 -1.78
N GLY A 274 -10.68 8.76 -1.67
CA GLY A 274 -11.93 8.98 -2.41
C GLY A 274 -13.15 8.78 -1.50
N ALA A 275 -14.33 8.71 -2.12
CA ALA A 275 -15.57 8.33 -1.46
C ALA A 275 -15.91 6.87 -1.78
N ALA A 276 -16.46 6.17 -0.81
CA ALA A 276 -16.99 4.82 -0.93
C ALA A 276 -18.34 4.71 -0.21
N ARG A 277 -18.96 3.53 -0.26
CA ARG A 277 -20.19 3.21 0.48
C ARG A 277 -19.90 2.35 1.70
N ALA A 278 -20.63 2.56 2.78
CA ALA A 278 -20.58 1.77 3.99
C ALA A 278 -22.00 1.40 4.47
N PRO A 279 -22.13 0.37 5.33
CA PRO A 279 -23.38 0.09 6.05
C PRO A 279 -23.88 1.32 6.81
N ARG A 280 -25.21 1.43 7.03
CA ARG A 280 -25.90 2.57 7.65
C ARG A 280 -25.25 3.01 8.96
N ASP A 281 -24.91 2.03 9.81
CA ASP A 281 -24.15 2.22 11.04
C ASP A 281 -22.84 1.41 10.94
N PRO A 282 -21.76 2.01 10.41
CA PRO A 282 -20.50 1.32 10.23
C PRO A 282 -19.91 0.78 11.53
N ARG A 283 -20.13 1.49 12.65
CA ARG A 283 -19.60 1.09 13.96
C ARG A 283 -20.32 -0.14 14.47
N ALA A 284 -21.65 -0.13 14.52
CA ALA A 284 -22.43 -1.29 14.94
C ALA A 284 -22.17 -2.52 14.06
N PHE A 285 -22.02 -2.30 12.74
CA PHE A 285 -21.68 -3.37 11.79
C PHE A 285 -20.30 -3.99 12.07
N LEU A 286 -19.29 -3.15 12.34
CA LEU A 286 -17.96 -3.62 12.71
C LEU A 286 -17.95 -4.35 14.06
N GLU A 287 -18.67 -3.85 15.06
CA GLU A 287 -18.75 -4.50 16.37
C GLU A 287 -19.46 -5.85 16.32
N LEU A 288 -20.46 -6.00 15.45
CA LEU A 288 -21.10 -7.30 15.17
C LEU A 288 -20.08 -8.32 14.65
N LYS A 289 -19.21 -7.90 13.73
CA LYS A 289 -18.27 -8.78 13.02
C LYS A 289 -16.99 -9.06 13.79
N PHE A 290 -16.39 -8.04 14.41
CA PHE A 290 -15.10 -8.16 15.08
C PHE A 290 -15.21 -8.22 16.60
N GLY A 291 -16.22 -7.58 17.17
CA GLY A 291 -16.45 -7.45 18.60
C GLY A 291 -16.44 -5.99 19.08
N PRO A 292 -16.95 -5.73 20.30
CA PRO A 292 -17.06 -4.38 20.84
C PRO A 292 -15.72 -3.64 20.91
N GLY A 293 -15.72 -2.35 20.56
CA GLY A 293 -14.53 -1.50 20.68
C GLY A 293 -13.43 -1.80 19.65
N VAL A 294 -13.71 -2.56 18.59
CA VAL A 294 -12.73 -2.85 17.53
C VAL A 294 -12.21 -1.57 16.88
N VAL A 295 -13.02 -0.52 16.75
CA VAL A 295 -12.59 0.73 16.09
C VAL A 295 -11.50 1.43 16.90
N GLU A 296 -11.64 1.46 18.22
CA GLU A 296 -10.76 2.16 19.15
C GLU A 296 -9.50 1.36 19.51
N ASN A 297 -9.57 0.02 19.44
CA ASN A 297 -8.50 -0.88 19.89
C ASN A 297 -7.88 -1.63 18.70
N PRO A 298 -6.87 -1.06 18.02
CA PRO A 298 -6.17 -1.76 16.95
C PRO A 298 -5.39 -2.96 17.49
N GLU A 299 -5.68 -4.14 16.95
CA GLU A 299 -4.79 -5.28 17.06
C GLU A 299 -3.69 -5.13 16.02
N TYR A 300 -2.47 -4.88 16.51
CA TYR A 300 -1.29 -4.89 15.66
C TYR A 300 -0.89 -6.34 15.39
N PRO A 301 -0.39 -6.65 14.19
CA PRO A 301 0.16 -7.97 13.94
C PRO A 301 1.33 -8.23 14.88
N ASN A 302 1.38 -9.44 15.44
CA ASN A 302 2.52 -9.91 16.23
C ASN A 302 3.77 -10.08 15.37
#